data_AF-A0A0Q7PUP6-F1
#
_entry.id   AF-A0A0Q7PUP6-F1
#
_cell.length_a   1.000
_cell.length_b   1.000
_cell.length_c   1.000
_cell.angle_alpha   90.00
_cell.angle_beta   90.00
_cell.angle_gamma   90.00
#
_symmetry.space_group_name_H-M   'P 1'
#
loop_
_entity.id
_entity.type
_entity.pdbx_description
1 polymer ?
#
loop_
_entity_poly.entity_id
_entity_poly.type
_entity_poly.pdbx_seq_one_letter_code
_entity_poly.pdbx_strand_id
1 'polypeptide(L)'
;MTAQPLSPEFAAGQLWRCKGRNPAEAPLVLINRVDQHPLGGEIYHVSITGVQIRSPAAPGGFVTALPHIPVIRQTFERSEAEFVRLQEPDSAYLEGYAQWKSEFEAGTAGSFGVAISEVLDFIESALASRSA
;
A
#
# COMPACT_ATOMS: atom_id res chain seq x y z
N MET A 1 21.59 23.31 -17.25
CA MET A 1 21.52 22.29 -16.19
C MET A 1 20.16 22.41 -15.54
N THR A 2 19.18 21.62 -15.97
CA THR A 2 17.86 21.56 -15.35
C THR A 2 17.96 20.70 -14.10
N ALA A 3 17.78 21.30 -12.92
CA ALA A 3 17.63 20.54 -11.69
C ALA A 3 16.43 19.59 -11.86
N GLN A 4 16.64 18.29 -11.67
CA GLN A 4 15.53 17.38 -11.46
C GLN A 4 14.75 17.87 -10.24
N PRO A 5 13.42 17.99 -10.31
CA PRO A 5 12.64 18.25 -9.11
C PRO A 5 12.97 17.13 -8.12
N LEU A 6 13.32 17.51 -6.88
CA LEU A 6 13.47 16.55 -5.79
C LEU A 6 12.14 15.80 -5.70
N SER A 7 12.16 14.49 -5.94
CA SER A 7 10.98 13.66 -5.70
C SER A 7 10.52 13.91 -4.26
N PRO A 8 9.21 14.13 -4.02
CA PRO A 8 8.72 14.42 -2.68
C PRO A 8 9.16 13.32 -1.71
N GLU A 9 9.62 13.73 -0.53
CA GLU A 9 9.96 12.81 0.53
C GLU A 9 8.67 12.23 1.12
N PHE A 10 8.51 10.91 0.98
CA PHE A 10 7.38 10.18 1.53
C PHE A 10 7.57 10.00 3.04
N ALA A 11 6.56 10.35 3.82
CA ALA A 11 6.63 10.33 5.28
C ALA A 11 5.31 9.85 5.91
N ALA A 12 5.40 9.33 7.13
CA ALA A 12 4.23 8.94 7.90
C ALA A 12 3.26 10.12 8.08
N GLY A 13 1.97 9.82 8.03
CA GLY A 13 0.87 10.78 8.09
C GLY A 13 0.54 11.46 6.76
N GLN A 14 1.23 11.14 5.66
CA GLN A 14 0.84 11.65 4.34
C GLN A 14 -0.22 10.76 3.67
N LEU A 15 -1.26 11.39 3.14
CA LEU A 15 -2.28 10.76 2.31
C LEU A 15 -2.05 11.09 0.83
N TRP A 16 -1.99 10.05 0.00
CA TRP A 16 -1.74 10.15 -1.43
C TRP A 16 -2.91 9.55 -2.22
N ARG A 17 -3.27 10.16 -3.34
CA ARG A 17 -4.16 9.55 -4.32
C ARG A 17 -3.30 8.89 -5.38
N CYS A 18 -3.61 7.64 -5.71
CA CYS A 18 -2.93 6.90 -6.76
C CYS A 18 -3.90 6.59 -7.90
N LYS A 19 -3.37 6.25 -9.07
CA LYS A 19 -4.15 5.69 -10.17
C LYS A 19 -4.61 4.27 -9.82
N GLY A 20 -5.91 4.01 -9.95
CA GLY A 20 -6.49 2.69 -9.78
C GLY A 20 -6.37 1.81 -11.02
N ARG A 21 -6.93 0.60 -10.95
CA ARG A 21 -6.91 -0.38 -12.07
C ARG A 21 -7.76 0.05 -13.25
N ASN A 22 -8.75 0.91 -13.01
CA ASN A 22 -9.62 1.49 -14.01
C ASN A 22 -9.97 2.95 -13.64
N PRO A 23 -10.53 3.75 -14.56
CA PRO A 23 -10.81 5.17 -14.31
C PRO A 23 -11.80 5.49 -13.20
N ALA A 24 -12.63 4.53 -12.78
CA ALA A 24 -13.58 4.71 -11.67
C ALA A 24 -12.94 4.42 -10.30
N GLU A 25 -11.73 3.87 -10.26
CA GLU A 25 -11.00 3.56 -9.04
C GLU A 25 -9.91 4.61 -8.80
N ALA A 26 -9.97 5.28 -7.65
CA ALA A 26 -8.99 6.30 -7.24
C ALA A 26 -8.51 6.01 -5.80
N PRO A 27 -7.63 5.01 -5.61
CA PRO A 27 -7.21 4.58 -4.30
C PRO A 27 -6.55 5.72 -3.51
N LEU A 28 -6.87 5.78 -2.22
CA LEU A 28 -6.23 6.65 -1.25
C LEU A 28 -5.27 5.81 -0.41
N VAL A 29 -4.00 6.22 -0.39
CA VAL A 29 -2.88 5.53 0.25
C VAL A 29 -2.37 6.39 1.39
N LEU A 30 -2.61 5.96 2.64
CA LEU A 30 -2.12 6.63 3.84
C LEU A 30 -0.82 5.96 4.29
N ILE A 31 0.27 6.70 4.43
CA ILE A 31 1.50 6.20 5.02
C ILE A 31 1.34 6.21 6.53
N ASN A 32 1.22 5.03 7.16
CA ASN A 32 1.06 4.95 8.61
C ASN A 32 2.40 4.94 9.34
N ARG A 33 3.42 4.34 8.72
CA ARG A 33 4.75 4.13 9.30
C ARG A 33 5.80 4.01 8.21
N VAL A 34 7.03 4.42 8.53
CA VAL A 34 8.22 4.22 7.70
C VAL A 34 9.27 3.49 8.53
N ASP A 35 9.70 2.33 8.03
CA ASP A 35 10.82 1.57 8.59
C ASP A 35 12.02 1.59 7.62
N GLN A 36 13.23 1.40 8.15
CA GLN A 36 14.42 1.23 7.33
C GLN A 36 14.62 -0.26 7.01
N HIS A 37 14.83 -0.57 5.73
CA HIS A 37 15.14 -1.92 5.30
C HIS A 37 16.58 -2.29 5.72
N PRO A 38 16.86 -3.51 6.24
CA PRO A 38 18.20 -3.90 6.69
C PRO A 38 19.30 -3.82 5.61
N LEU A 39 18.91 -3.98 4.34
CA LEU A 39 19.80 -3.86 3.18
C LEU A 39 19.86 -2.43 2.59
N GLY A 40 19.26 -1.45 3.26
CA GLY A 40 19.14 -0.07 2.81
C GLY A 40 17.83 0.24 2.08
N GLY A 41 17.40 1.49 2.16
CA GLY A 41 16.12 1.97 1.64
C GLY A 41 15.00 1.92 2.68
N GLU A 42 13.83 2.40 2.28
CA GLU A 42 12.67 2.62 3.15
C GLU A 42 11.54 1.66 2.81
N ILE A 43 10.85 1.16 3.86
CA ILE A 43 9.61 0.41 3.76
C ILE A 43 8.50 1.29 4.31
N TYR A 44 7.50 1.55 3.48
CA TYR A 44 6.32 2.32 3.84
C TYR A 44 5.19 1.36 4.14
N HIS A 45 4.67 1.41 5.36
CA HIS A 45 3.51 0.64 5.76
C HIS A 45 2.26 1.49 5.55
N VAL A 46 1.46 1.11 4.55
CA VAL A 46 0.33 1.91 4.11
C VAL A 46 -1.01 1.25 4.38
N SER A 47 -2.03 2.08 4.59
CA SER A 47 -3.44 1.66 4.42
C SER A 47 -3.91 2.09 3.04
N ILE A 48 -4.76 1.29 2.40
CA ILE A 48 -5.37 1.63 1.11
C ILE A 48 -6.90 1.63 1.25
N THR A 49 -7.54 2.71 0.82
CA THR A 49 -9.01 2.87 0.83
C THR A 49 -9.51 3.37 -0.52
N GLY A 50 -10.83 3.40 -0.73
CA GLY A 50 -11.42 3.82 -2.01
C GLY A 50 -11.24 2.79 -3.12
N VAL A 51 -11.19 1.51 -2.74
CA VAL A 51 -11.03 0.36 -3.63
C VAL A 51 -12.24 -0.57 -3.56
N GLN A 52 -12.37 -1.45 -4.54
CA GLN A 52 -13.31 -2.57 -4.49
C GLN A 52 -12.59 -3.85 -4.90
N ILE A 53 -12.31 -4.69 -3.92
CA ILE A 53 -11.56 -5.94 -4.11
C ILE A 53 -12.53 -7.09 -3.89
N ARG A 54 -12.75 -7.93 -4.91
CA ARG A 54 -13.60 -9.11 -4.78
C ARG A 54 -13.03 -10.06 -3.75
N SER A 55 -13.89 -10.49 -2.84
CA SER A 55 -13.57 -11.47 -1.82
C SER A 55 -14.84 -12.24 -1.48
N PRO A 56 -14.94 -13.54 -1.82
CA PRO A 56 -16.11 -14.35 -1.49
C PRO A 56 -16.37 -14.46 0.02
N ALA A 57 -15.33 -14.28 0.84
CA ALA A 57 -15.44 -14.28 2.29
C ALA A 57 -15.94 -12.96 2.89
N ALA A 58 -15.96 -11.87 2.13
CA ALA A 58 -16.41 -10.57 2.62
C ALA A 58 -17.94 -10.44 2.58
N PRO A 59 -18.57 -9.83 3.59
CA PRO A 59 -19.98 -9.45 3.52
C PRO A 59 -20.25 -8.56 2.29
N GLY A 60 -21.15 -8.99 1.42
CA GLY A 60 -21.43 -8.29 0.15
C GLY A 60 -20.43 -8.56 -0.97
N GLY A 61 -19.45 -9.46 -0.77
CA GLY A 61 -18.53 -9.94 -1.81
C GLY A 61 -17.35 -9.04 -2.12
N PHE A 62 -17.19 -7.92 -1.39
CA PHE A 62 -16.11 -6.95 -1.62
C PHE A 62 -15.46 -6.48 -0.32
N VAL A 63 -14.14 -6.29 -0.38
CA VAL A 63 -13.35 -5.54 0.59
C VAL A 63 -13.10 -4.14 0.04
N THR A 64 -13.35 -3.11 0.85
CA THR A 64 -13.23 -1.70 0.44
C THR A 64 -12.02 -0.98 1.02
N ALA A 65 -11.28 -1.64 1.91
CA ALA A 65 -10.09 -1.12 2.56
C ALA A 65 -9.10 -2.24 2.86
N LEU A 66 -7.81 -1.94 2.71
CA LEU A 66 -6.70 -2.79 3.10
C LEU A 66 -5.95 -2.09 4.24
N PRO A 67 -6.04 -2.60 5.48
CA PRO A 67 -5.46 -1.92 6.65
C PRO A 67 -3.94 -1.86 6.65
N HIS A 68 -3.25 -2.83 6.03
CA HIS A 68 -1.80 -2.88 6.04
C HIS A 68 -1.26 -3.50 4.76
N ILE A 69 -0.47 -2.71 4.03
CA ILE A 69 0.29 -3.14 2.86
C ILE A 69 1.70 -2.55 2.95
N PRO A 70 2.76 -3.37 2.98
CA PRO A 70 4.15 -2.90 2.93
C PRO A 70 4.57 -2.61 1.49
N VAL A 71 5.04 -1.39 1.22
CA VAL A 71 5.50 -0.96 -0.11
C VAL A 71 6.85 -0.25 -0.01
N ILE A 72 7.55 -0.10 -1.14
CA ILE A 72 8.76 0.73 -1.24
C ILE A 72 8.48 2.00 -2.05
N ARG A 73 9.45 2.93 -2.06
CA ARG A 73 9.33 4.23 -2.74
C ARG A 73 8.88 4.09 -4.20
N GLN A 74 9.42 3.09 -4.88
CA GLN A 74 9.12 2.78 -6.28
C GLN A 74 7.62 2.57 -6.54
N THR A 75 6.86 2.06 -5.56
CA THR A 75 5.42 1.91 -5.69
C THR A 75 4.73 3.26 -5.90
N PHE A 76 5.08 4.29 -5.12
CA PHE A 76 4.50 5.63 -5.30
C PHE A 76 4.91 6.26 -6.64
N GLU A 77 6.19 6.12 -7.02
CA GLU A 77 6.73 6.65 -8.29
C GLU A 77 6.02 6.05 -9.51
N ARG A 78 5.60 4.78 -9.43
CA ARG A 78 4.87 4.07 -10.50
C ARG A 78 3.36 4.30 -10.47
N SER A 79 2.83 4.93 -9.42
CA SER A 79 1.38 4.99 -9.17
C SER A 79 0.71 6.31 -9.58
N GLU A 80 1.44 7.19 -10.26
CA GLU A 80 0.96 8.57 -10.54
C GLU A 80 0.48 9.23 -9.23
N ALA A 81 1.26 9.06 -8.15
CA ALA A 81 0.85 9.46 -6.81
C ALA A 81 0.77 10.98 -6.66
N GLU A 82 -0.39 11.47 -6.23
CA GLU A 82 -0.66 12.88 -5.96
C GLU A 82 -0.89 13.11 -4.48
N PHE A 83 -0.13 14.03 -3.88
CA PHE A 83 -0.32 14.38 -2.47
C PHE A 83 -1.70 14.99 -2.27
N VAL A 84 -2.44 14.50 -1.27
CA VAL A 84 -3.78 15.00 -0.93
C VAL A 84 -3.72 15.91 0.27
N ARG A 85 -3.22 15.39 1.40
CA ARG A 85 -3.15 16.10 2.70
C ARG A 85 -2.33 15.30 3.71
N LEU A 86 -2.09 15.91 4.86
CA LEU A 86 -1.70 15.19 6.07
C LEU A 86 -2.93 14.60 6.77
N GLN A 87 -2.76 13.47 7.44
CA GLN A 87 -3.76 12.76 8.22
C GLN A 87 -3.05 11.89 9.27
N GLU A 88 -3.64 11.75 10.46
CA GLU A 88 -3.11 10.83 11.47
C GLU A 88 -3.12 9.38 10.96
N PRO A 89 -2.05 8.60 11.22
CA PRO A 89 -2.03 7.15 10.97
C PRO A 89 -3.22 6.42 11.60
N ASP A 90 -3.73 5.41 10.91
CA ASP A 90 -4.86 4.60 11.40
C ASP A 90 -4.36 3.35 12.13
N SER A 91 -4.62 3.24 13.44
CA SER A 91 -4.23 2.08 14.27
C SER A 91 -4.62 0.69 13.73
N ALA A 92 -5.58 0.59 12.80
CA ALA A 92 -5.95 -0.67 12.15
C ALA A 92 -4.80 -1.39 11.44
N TYR A 93 -3.72 -0.68 11.06
CA TYR A 93 -2.55 -1.31 10.43
C TYR A 93 -1.72 -2.18 11.38
N LEU A 94 -1.84 -1.98 12.71
CA LEU A 94 -0.90 -2.53 13.70
C LEU A 94 -0.87 -4.06 13.73
N GLU A 95 -2.02 -4.72 13.57
CA GLU A 95 -2.11 -6.19 13.56
C GLU A 95 -1.38 -6.77 12.35
N GLY A 96 -1.69 -6.29 11.14
CA GLY A 96 -1.03 -6.71 9.91
C GLY A 96 0.47 -6.40 9.92
N TYR A 97 0.86 -5.26 10.49
CA TYR A 97 2.27 -4.91 10.67
C TYR A 97 3.01 -5.89 11.58
N ALA A 98 2.42 -6.26 12.72
CA ALA A 98 3.05 -7.21 13.64
C ALA A 98 3.25 -8.58 12.97
N GLN A 99 2.25 -9.06 12.22
CA GLN A 99 2.36 -10.30 11.45
C GLN A 99 3.45 -10.19 10.39
N TRP A 100 3.39 -9.17 9.53
CA TRP A 100 4.36 -8.95 8.48
C TRP A 100 5.78 -8.85 9.03
N LYS A 101 5.98 -8.14 10.15
CA LYS A 101 7.29 -7.93 10.75
C LYS A 101 7.94 -9.26 11.16
N SER A 102 7.15 -10.13 11.79
CA SER A 102 7.57 -11.50 12.15
C SER A 102 7.97 -12.31 10.91
N GLU A 103 7.14 -12.31 9.87
CA GLU A 103 7.41 -13.03 8.62
C GLU A 103 8.59 -12.44 7.83
N PHE A 104 8.76 -11.12 7.86
CA PHE A 104 9.87 -10.42 7.22
C PHE A 104 11.21 -10.77 7.88
N GLU A 105 11.22 -10.81 9.22
CA GLU A 105 12.40 -11.26 9.99
C GLU A 105 12.72 -12.74 9.78
N ALA A 106 11.70 -13.57 9.52
CA ALA A 106 11.86 -14.96 9.11
C ALA A 106 12.29 -15.12 7.63
N GLY A 107 12.35 -14.04 6.85
CA GLY A 107 12.69 -14.06 5.43
C GLY A 107 11.57 -14.57 4.52
N THR A 108 10.33 -14.65 5.00
CA THR A 108 9.17 -15.16 4.27
C THR A 108 8.18 -14.09 3.83
N ALA A 109 8.39 -12.83 4.23
CA ALA A 109 7.65 -11.68 3.72
C ALA A 109 8.56 -10.63 3.08
N GLY A 110 7.96 -9.77 2.27
CA GLY A 110 8.64 -8.68 1.56
C GLY A 110 7.76 -7.44 1.45
N SER A 111 8.13 -6.52 0.58
CA SER A 111 7.37 -5.30 0.27
C SER A 111 7.10 -5.21 -1.24
N PHE A 112 6.00 -4.59 -1.62
CA PHE A 112 5.69 -4.35 -3.03
C PHE A 112 6.52 -3.20 -3.61
N GLY A 113 6.99 -3.35 -4.85
CA GLY A 113 7.69 -2.31 -5.63
C GLY A 113 7.02 -1.99 -6.98
N VAL A 114 5.79 -2.45 -7.16
CA VAL A 114 4.94 -2.25 -8.34
C VAL A 114 3.91 -1.15 -8.08
N ALA A 115 3.18 -0.69 -9.10
CA ALA A 115 2.15 0.33 -8.92
C ALA A 115 1.00 -0.16 -8.00
N ILE A 116 0.31 0.76 -7.33
CA ILE A 116 -0.83 0.43 -6.45
C ILE A 116 -1.91 -0.35 -7.19
N SER A 117 -2.18 -0.04 -8.46
CA SER A 117 -3.11 -0.82 -9.29
C SER A 117 -2.71 -2.30 -9.39
N GLU A 118 -1.42 -2.58 -9.60
CA GLU A 118 -0.89 -3.95 -9.68
C GLU A 118 -0.93 -4.65 -8.31
N VAL A 119 -0.65 -3.92 -7.22
CA VAL A 119 -0.81 -4.44 -5.84
C VAL A 119 -2.26 -4.90 -5.61
N LEU A 120 -3.24 -4.11 -6.04
CA LEU A 120 -4.66 -4.47 -5.91
C LEU A 120 -5.01 -5.73 -6.73
N ASP A 121 -4.44 -5.88 -7.94
CA ASP A 121 -4.62 -7.10 -8.75
C ASP A 121 -4.05 -8.36 -8.07
N PHE A 122 -2.85 -8.25 -7.47
CA PHE A 122 -2.24 -9.36 -6.72
C PHE A 122 -3.09 -9.77 -5.51
N ILE A 123 -3.60 -8.80 -4.77
CA ILE A 123 -4.42 -9.06 -3.58
C ILE A 123 -5.76 -9.67 -3.97
N GLU A 124 -6.45 -9.11 -4.97
CA GLU A 124 -7.72 -9.67 -5.44
C GLU A 124 -7.55 -11.12 -5.91
N SER A 125 -6.49 -11.40 -6.67
CA SER A 125 -6.16 -12.75 -7.12
C SER A 125 -5.93 -13.71 -5.94
N ALA A 126 -5.19 -13.26 -4.91
CA ALA A 126 -4.91 -14.06 -3.72
C ALA A 126 -6.14 -14.30 -2.84
N LEU A 127 -7.12 -13.39 -2.83
CA LEU A 127 -8.39 -13.58 -2.11
C LEU A 127 -9.33 -14.50 -2.89
N ALA A 128 -9.35 -14.39 -4.22
CA ALA A 128 -10.14 -15.27 -5.08
C ALA A 128 -9.66 -16.73 -4.99
N SER A 129 -8.35 -16.98 -4.92
CA SER A 129 -7.78 -18.32 -4.85
C SER A 129 -7.97 -19.03 -3.50
N ARG A 130 -8.28 -18.29 -2.42
CA ARG A 130 -8.54 -18.87 -1.08
C ARG A 130 -9.94 -19.47 -0.92
N SER A 131 -10.72 -19.51 -2.01
CA SER A 131 -12.06 -20.09 -2.07
C SER A 131 -12.08 -21.49 -2.70
N ALA A 132 -10.90 -22.14 -2.83
CA ALA A 132 -10.72 -23.48 -3.40
C ALA A 132 -10.18 -24.46 -2.36
#